data_AF-B4WVQ6-F1
#
_entry.id   AF-B4WVQ6-F1
#
_cell.length_a   1.000
_cell.length_b   1.000
_cell.length_c   1.000
_cell.angle_alpha   90.00
_cell.angle_beta   90.00
_cell.angle_gamma   90.00
#
_symmetry.space_group_name_H-M   'P 1'
#
loop_
_entity.id
_entity.type
_entity.pdbx_description
1 polymer ?
#
loop_
_entity_poly.entity_id
_entity_poly.type
_entity_poly.pdbx_seq_one_letter_code
_entity_poly.pdbx_strand_id
1 'polypeptide(L)'
;MKKSIILFICTLFTVVGFSNLPIHAQVSNNTTSQIVVQLTETEQSFVDTAVGSILESRPTNGDSLEIWDVRVSSDGLYAMVYWTLDPAGGVTLLRKVDNEIQIVEEGGGALRQSDIERAGVPSEAAAEIASDWGQGQ
;
A
#
# COMPACT_ATOMS: atom_id res chain seq x y z
N MET A 1 5.88 -36.72 58.30
CA MET A 1 6.31 -36.72 56.88
C MET A 1 5.12 -37.07 56.00
N LYS A 2 4.60 -36.10 55.24
CA LYS A 2 3.79 -36.26 54.02
C LYS A 2 3.61 -34.86 53.42
N LYS A 3 4.07 -34.68 52.18
CA LYS A 3 3.92 -33.45 51.38
C LYS A 3 2.54 -33.49 50.71
N SER A 4 1.82 -32.37 50.70
CA SER A 4 0.70 -32.15 49.78
C SER A 4 0.81 -30.76 49.18
N ILE A 5 1.01 -30.74 47.87
CA ILE A 5 1.14 -29.57 47.00
C ILE A 5 -0.27 -29.25 46.46
N ILE A 6 -0.69 -28.00 46.59
CA ILE A 6 -1.91 -27.48 45.98
C ILE A 6 -1.56 -27.12 44.53
N LEU A 7 -2.19 -27.80 43.58
CA LEU A 7 -2.02 -27.58 42.14
C LEU A 7 -3.03 -26.50 41.70
N PHE A 8 -2.54 -25.36 41.21
CA PHE A 8 -3.36 -24.33 40.56
C PHE A 8 -3.31 -24.56 39.05
N ILE A 9 -4.46 -24.87 38.44
CA ILE A 9 -4.63 -25.02 36.99
C ILE A 9 -4.83 -23.62 36.42
N CYS A 10 -4.00 -23.24 35.45
CA CYS A 10 -4.24 -22.08 34.59
C CYS A 10 -3.98 -22.50 33.14
N THR A 11 -5.04 -22.64 32.35
CA THR A 11 -5.00 -22.98 30.93
C THR A 11 -4.74 -21.70 30.14
N LEU A 12 -3.78 -21.69 29.21
CA LEU A 12 -3.82 -20.77 28.07
C LEU A 12 -3.18 -21.43 26.83
N PHE A 13 -3.93 -21.39 25.73
CA PHE A 13 -3.56 -21.85 24.39
C PHE A 13 -2.30 -21.14 23.85
N THR A 14 -1.47 -21.84 23.06
CA THR A 14 -0.66 -21.19 22.01
C THR A 14 -0.21 -22.18 20.94
N VAL A 15 -0.82 -22.02 19.76
CA VAL A 15 -0.39 -22.31 18.37
C VAL A 15 0.13 -23.72 18.05
N VAL A 16 -0.72 -24.49 17.37
CA VAL A 16 -0.31 -25.55 16.44
C VAL A 16 -0.58 -25.05 15.02
N GLY A 17 0.40 -25.22 14.13
CA GLY A 17 0.19 -25.19 12.68
C GLY A 17 0.92 -24.02 11.98
N PHE A 18 1.44 -24.14 10.77
CA PHE A 18 1.29 -25.18 9.76
C PHE A 18 2.58 -25.31 8.94
N SER A 19 2.79 -26.54 8.49
CA SER A 19 3.84 -27.02 7.60
C SER A 19 3.91 -26.24 6.28
N ASN A 20 5.14 -26.08 5.76
CA ASN A 20 5.44 -25.73 4.38
C ASN A 20 4.53 -26.49 3.39
N LEU A 21 3.57 -25.81 2.78
CA LEU A 21 2.90 -26.29 1.58
C LEU A 21 3.06 -25.22 0.49
N PRO A 22 3.47 -25.60 -0.73
CA PRO A 22 3.47 -24.68 -1.86
C PRO A 22 2.02 -24.33 -2.20
N ILE A 23 1.64 -23.07 -2.00
CA ILE A 23 0.31 -22.59 -2.36
C ILE A 23 0.33 -22.30 -3.86
N HIS A 24 -0.35 -23.16 -4.62
CA HIS A 24 -0.72 -22.92 -6.01
C HIS A 24 -1.80 -21.83 -6.02
N ALA A 25 -1.46 -20.63 -6.48
CA ALA A 25 -2.44 -19.58 -6.73
C ALA A 25 -3.30 -19.97 -7.94
N GLN A 26 -4.59 -20.26 -7.72
CA GLN A 26 -5.58 -20.29 -8.79
C GLN A 26 -6.18 -18.88 -8.95
N VAL A 27 -5.87 -18.27 -10.09
CA VAL A 27 -6.47 -17.01 -10.57
C VAL A 27 -7.89 -17.30 -11.05
N SER A 28 -8.89 -16.68 -10.43
CA SER A 28 -10.28 -16.70 -10.89
C SER A 28 -10.66 -15.32 -11.42
N ASN A 29 -11.08 -15.28 -12.68
CA ASN A 29 -11.40 -14.10 -13.49
C ASN A 29 -12.30 -13.06 -12.79
N ASN A 30 -11.77 -11.85 -12.58
CA ASN A 30 -12.49 -10.63 -12.93
C ASN A 30 -11.47 -9.51 -13.20
N THR A 31 -11.75 -8.69 -14.20
CA THR A 31 -10.83 -7.81 -14.92
C THR A 31 -10.31 -6.66 -14.06
N THR A 32 -9.24 -6.90 -13.33
CA THR A 32 -8.30 -5.88 -12.87
C THR A 32 -6.95 -6.57 -12.91
N SER A 33 -6.02 -6.08 -13.70
CA SER A 33 -4.65 -6.60 -13.76
C SER A 33 -4.06 -6.50 -12.36
N GLN A 34 -4.18 -7.58 -11.59
CA GLN A 34 -3.61 -7.68 -10.27
C GLN A 34 -2.11 -7.81 -10.49
N ILE A 35 -1.39 -6.71 -10.23
CA ILE A 35 0.04 -6.79 -9.95
C ILE A 35 0.18 -7.84 -8.84
N VAL A 36 0.74 -9.01 -9.16
CA VAL A 36 1.06 -10.05 -8.17
C VAL A 36 2.37 -9.64 -7.47
N VAL A 37 2.36 -8.48 -6.83
CA VAL A 37 3.32 -8.12 -5.78
C VAL A 37 2.57 -8.38 -4.49
N GLN A 38 3.18 -9.15 -3.57
CA GLN A 38 2.61 -9.31 -2.23
C GLN A 38 2.72 -7.96 -1.52
N LEU A 39 1.65 -7.16 -1.63
CA LEU A 39 1.52 -5.92 -0.90
C LEU A 39 1.28 -6.22 0.59
N THR A 40 1.88 -5.40 1.44
CA THR A 40 1.51 -5.29 2.84
C THR A 40 0.09 -4.75 2.98
N GLU A 41 -0.54 -4.95 4.13
CA GLU A 41 -1.88 -4.40 4.40
C GLU A 41 -1.92 -2.88 4.26
N THR A 42 -0.82 -2.19 4.61
CA THR A 42 -0.73 -0.73 4.50
C THR A 42 -0.64 -0.29 3.03
N GLU A 43 0.19 -0.95 2.22
CA GLU A 43 0.27 -0.70 0.77
C GLU A 43 -1.08 -0.92 0.08
N GLN A 44 -1.77 -2.03 0.40
CA GLN A 44 -3.08 -2.31 -0.18
C GLN A 44 -4.11 -1.22 0.16
N SER A 45 -4.12 -0.76 1.42
CA SER A 45 -5.04 0.32 1.83
C SER A 45 -4.77 1.63 1.07
N PHE A 46 -3.49 1.95 0.79
CA PHE A 46 -3.14 3.10 -0.04
C PHE A 46 -3.62 2.92 -1.49
N VAL A 47 -3.42 1.72 -2.07
CA VAL A 47 -3.91 1.39 -3.42
C VAL A 47 -5.42 1.55 -3.51
N ASP A 48 -6.18 0.96 -2.59
CA ASP A 48 -7.64 1.00 -2.61
C ASP A 48 -8.16 2.45 -2.55
N THR A 49 -7.52 3.29 -1.72
CA THR A 49 -7.86 4.71 -1.61
C THR A 49 -7.52 5.48 -2.89
N ALA A 50 -6.35 5.24 -3.49
CA ALA A 50 -5.97 5.86 -4.76
C ALA A 50 -6.95 5.49 -5.87
N VAL A 51 -7.24 4.19 -6.03
CA VAL A 51 -8.18 3.68 -7.03
C VAL A 51 -9.54 4.33 -6.87
N GLY A 52 -10.09 4.38 -5.64
CA GLY A 52 -11.34 5.07 -5.36
C GLY A 52 -11.34 6.53 -5.82
N SER A 53 -10.32 7.30 -5.42
CA SER A 53 -10.16 8.71 -5.81
C SER A 53 -10.07 8.93 -7.31
N ILE A 54 -9.27 8.12 -8.00
CA ILE A 54 -9.05 8.24 -9.43
C ILE A 54 -10.35 7.95 -10.18
N LEU A 55 -11.07 6.88 -9.80
CA LEU A 55 -12.34 6.52 -10.45
C LEU A 55 -13.46 7.53 -10.15
N GLU A 56 -13.48 8.14 -8.96
CA GLU A 56 -14.43 9.20 -8.61
C GLU A 56 -14.18 10.49 -9.40
N SER A 57 -12.91 10.89 -9.52
CA SER A 57 -12.52 12.11 -10.24
C SER A 57 -12.53 11.95 -11.76
N ARG A 58 -12.30 10.71 -12.25
CA ARG A 58 -12.13 10.36 -13.66
C ARG A 58 -12.85 9.04 -13.93
N PRO A 59 -14.18 9.05 -14.03
CA PRO A 59 -14.94 7.84 -14.30
C PRO A 59 -14.49 7.21 -15.62
N THR A 60 -14.24 5.90 -15.58
CA THR A 60 -13.70 5.18 -16.73
C THR A 60 -14.83 4.88 -17.70
N ASN A 61 -14.84 5.55 -18.84
CA ASN A 61 -15.86 5.30 -19.87
C ASN A 61 -15.49 4.06 -20.70
N GLY A 62 -15.09 2.97 -20.02
CA GLY A 62 -14.50 1.77 -20.62
C GLY A 62 -12.97 1.71 -20.52
N ASP A 63 -12.32 2.76 -20.02
CA ASP A 63 -10.87 2.80 -19.85
C ASP A 63 -10.43 1.90 -18.68
N SER A 64 -9.25 1.28 -18.82
CA SER A 64 -8.68 0.44 -17.77
C SER A 64 -7.76 1.27 -16.88
N LEU A 65 -8.04 1.30 -15.58
CA LEU A 65 -7.11 1.83 -14.58
C LEU A 65 -6.09 0.75 -14.25
N GLU A 66 -4.82 1.07 -14.45
CA GLU A 66 -3.68 0.25 -14.06
C GLU A 66 -2.87 1.00 -13.02
N ILE A 67 -2.70 0.39 -11.84
CA ILE A 67 -1.64 0.77 -10.91
C ILE A 67 -0.40 0.03 -11.36
N TRP A 68 0.76 0.68 -11.40
CA TRP A 68 2.01 0.04 -11.84
C TRP A 68 3.15 0.17 -10.83
N ASP A 69 3.06 1.09 -9.87
CA ASP A 69 4.00 1.20 -8.75
C ASP A 69 3.34 1.82 -7.52
N VAL A 70 3.81 1.41 -6.34
CA VAL A 70 3.37 1.92 -5.03
C VAL A 70 4.61 2.05 -4.17
N ARG A 71 4.89 3.26 -3.70
CA ARG A 71 6.05 3.54 -2.84
C ARG A 71 5.58 4.04 -1.52
N VAL A 72 5.88 3.31 -0.46
CA VAL A 72 5.52 3.67 0.90
C VAL A 72 6.79 4.09 1.64
N SER A 73 6.70 5.19 2.39
CA SER A 73 7.78 5.62 3.26
C SER A 73 8.06 4.57 4.33
N SER A 74 9.28 4.54 4.85
CA SER A 74 9.73 3.58 5.85
C SER A 74 8.91 3.62 7.15
N ASP A 75 8.34 4.79 7.48
CA ASP A 75 7.43 4.99 8.60
C ASP A 75 5.98 4.52 8.34
N GLY A 76 5.64 4.15 7.11
CA GLY A 76 4.31 3.71 6.70
C GLY A 76 3.24 4.81 6.68
N LEU A 77 3.64 6.09 6.79
CA LEU A 77 2.72 7.22 6.89
C LEU A 77 2.43 7.89 5.55
N TYR A 78 3.29 7.71 4.54
CA TYR A 78 3.13 8.33 3.24
C TYR A 78 3.23 7.29 2.14
N ALA A 79 2.45 7.48 1.09
CA ALA A 79 2.56 6.65 -0.09
C ALA A 79 2.43 7.48 -1.36
N MET A 80 3.18 7.08 -2.37
CA MET A 80 3.04 7.58 -3.72
C MET A 80 2.58 6.44 -4.62
N VAL A 81 1.36 6.56 -5.15
CA VAL A 81 0.74 5.55 -6.01
C VAL A 81 0.77 6.04 -7.45
N TYR A 82 1.36 5.24 -8.32
CA TYR A 82 1.50 5.56 -9.73
C TYR A 82 0.51 4.76 -10.57
N TRP A 83 -0.11 5.46 -11.52
CA TRP A 83 -1.23 4.91 -12.26
C TRP A 83 -1.30 5.39 -13.70
N THR A 84 -1.99 4.60 -14.51
CA THR A 84 -2.37 4.91 -15.88
C THR A 84 -3.85 4.62 -16.06
N LEU A 85 -4.58 5.58 -16.62
CA LEU A 85 -5.97 5.49 -17.04
C LEU A 85 -6.07 5.99 -18.48
N ASP A 86 -5.99 5.07 -19.45
CA ASP A 86 -5.80 5.37 -20.88
C ASP A 86 -6.61 6.60 -21.37
N PRO A 87 -5.97 7.65 -21.92
CA PRO A 87 -4.53 7.84 -22.17
C PRO A 87 -3.78 8.61 -21.06
N ALA A 88 -4.43 8.92 -19.94
CA ALA A 88 -3.87 9.72 -18.86
C ALA A 88 -2.93 8.88 -17.96
N GLY A 89 -1.77 9.44 -17.62
CA GLY A 89 -0.90 8.91 -16.58
C GLY A 89 -0.80 9.89 -15.42
N GLY A 90 -0.57 9.37 -14.22
CA GLY A 90 -0.48 10.23 -13.06
C GLY A 90 0.09 9.57 -11.83
N VAL A 91 0.08 10.35 -10.77
CA VAL A 91 0.51 9.95 -9.45
C VAL A 91 -0.42 10.55 -8.41
N THR A 92 -0.68 9.79 -7.36
CA THR A 92 -1.45 10.22 -6.20
C THR A 92 -0.58 10.09 -4.97
N LEU A 93 -0.33 11.22 -4.31
CA LEU A 93 0.36 11.29 -3.02
C LEU A 93 -0.66 11.18 -1.90
N LEU A 94 -0.45 10.23 -1.01
CA LEU A 94 -1.33 9.87 0.08
C LEU A 94 -0.60 10.01 1.41
N ARG A 95 -1.36 10.31 2.46
CA ARG A 95 -0.90 10.33 3.85
C ARG A 95 -1.86 9.55 4.73
N LYS A 96 -1.32 8.71 5.59
CA LYS A 96 -2.04 8.05 6.66
C LYS A 96 -2.07 8.96 7.89
N VAL A 97 -3.26 9.26 8.39
CA VAL A 97 -3.48 9.98 9.64
C VAL A 97 -4.35 9.09 10.50
N ASP A 98 -3.80 8.64 11.63
CA ASP A 98 -4.40 7.62 12.48
C ASP A 98 -4.73 6.34 11.69
N ASN A 99 -6.01 6.08 11.44
CA ASN A 99 -6.50 4.92 10.69
C ASN A 99 -7.19 5.31 9.37
N GLU A 100 -7.00 6.54 8.92
CA GLU A 100 -7.56 7.07 7.67
C GLU A 100 -6.46 7.41 6.68
N ILE A 101 -6.73 7.22 5.40
CA ILE A 101 -5.84 7.62 4.31
C ILE A 101 -6.44 8.84 3.63
N GLN A 102 -5.62 9.88 3.49
CA GLN A 102 -6.00 11.16 2.91
C GLN A 102 -5.18 11.41 1.65
N ILE A 103 -5.82 11.98 0.64
CA ILE A 103 -5.12 12.49 -0.55
C ILE A 103 -4.45 13.80 -0.17
N VAL A 104 -3.15 13.87 -0.41
CA VAL A 104 -2.34 15.06 -0.21
C VAL A 104 -2.24 15.83 -1.52
N GLU A 105 -1.90 15.14 -2.62
CA GLU A 105 -1.70 15.76 -3.93
C GLU A 105 -1.97 14.76 -5.07
N GLU A 106 -2.46 15.26 -6.20
CA GLU A 106 -2.55 14.50 -7.45
C GLU A 106 -1.76 15.22 -8.55
N GLY A 107 -0.97 14.47 -9.32
CA GLY A 107 -0.15 15.00 -10.41
C GLY A 107 -0.32 14.20 -11.70
N GLY A 108 -0.21 14.88 -12.86
CA GLY A 108 -0.23 14.26 -14.18
C GLY A 108 1.12 13.70 -14.66
N GLY A 109 2.00 13.32 -13.73
CA GLY A 109 3.37 12.90 -13.99
C GLY A 109 4.13 12.75 -12.67
N ALA A 110 5.45 12.57 -12.71
CA ALA A 110 6.21 12.47 -11.47
C ALA A 110 6.23 13.77 -10.67
N LEU A 111 6.09 13.60 -9.36
CA LEU A 111 6.33 14.65 -8.38
C LEU A 111 7.83 14.69 -8.04
N ARG A 112 8.42 15.89 -8.06
CA ARG A 112 9.77 16.08 -7.54
C ARG A 112 9.71 16.07 -6.02
N GLN A 113 10.80 15.66 -5.37
CA GLN A 113 10.91 15.72 -3.91
C GLN A 113 10.48 17.09 -3.34
N SER A 114 10.90 18.20 -3.96
CA SER A 114 10.52 19.55 -3.53
C SER A 114 9.02 19.83 -3.59
N ASP A 115 8.31 19.22 -4.55
CA ASP A 115 6.85 19.36 -4.66
C ASP A 115 6.16 18.57 -3.53
N ILE A 116 6.66 17.35 -3.24
CA ILE A 116 6.19 16.49 -2.15
C ILE A 116 6.43 17.15 -0.78
N GLU A 117 7.60 17.76 -0.58
CA GLU A 117 7.92 18.50 0.65
C GLU A 117 7.01 19.73 0.84
N ARG A 118 6.73 20.46 -0.24
CA ARG A 118 5.80 21.60 -0.21
C ARG A 118 4.36 21.17 0.13
N ALA A 119 3.99 19.94 -0.22
CA ALA A 119 2.72 19.32 0.15
C ALA A 119 2.65 18.91 1.64
N GLY A 120 3.73 19.12 2.41
CA GLY A 120 3.80 18.91 3.85
C GLY A 120 4.36 17.54 4.26
N VAL A 121 4.93 16.78 3.33
CA VAL A 121 5.63 15.53 3.65
C VAL A 121 7.03 15.87 4.19
N PRO A 122 7.48 15.23 5.28
CA PRO A 122 8.85 15.41 5.78
C PRO A 122 9.90 15.03 4.73
N SER A 123 11.02 15.76 4.69
CA SER A 123 12.09 15.56 3.68
C SER A 123 12.62 14.13 3.58
N GLU A 124 12.69 13.40 4.70
CA GLU A 124 13.13 12.00 4.72
C GLU A 124 12.17 11.11 3.95
N ALA A 125 10.88 11.11 4.31
CA ALA A 125 9.85 10.37 3.60
C ALA A 125 9.70 10.82 2.13
N ALA A 126 9.80 12.13 1.87
CA ALA A 126 9.74 12.68 0.52
C ALA A 126 10.90 12.20 -0.35
N ALA A 127 12.12 12.13 0.20
CA ALA A 127 13.28 11.59 -0.50
C ALA A 127 13.11 10.09 -0.79
N GLU A 128 12.66 9.29 0.19
CA GLU A 128 12.44 7.85 0.04
C GLU A 128 11.44 7.54 -1.08
N ILE A 129 10.28 8.20 -1.09
CA ILE A 129 9.26 7.90 -2.11
C ILE A 129 9.63 8.48 -3.48
N ALA A 130 10.35 9.61 -3.53
CA ALA A 130 10.79 10.23 -4.79
C ALA A 130 11.99 9.54 -5.46
N SER A 131 12.77 8.72 -4.74
CA SER A 131 14.18 8.43 -5.06
C SER A 131 14.52 7.75 -6.39
N ASP A 132 13.55 7.40 -7.23
CA ASP A 132 13.80 6.61 -8.45
C ASP A 132 13.28 7.20 -9.77
N TRP A 133 12.63 8.37 -9.74
CA TRP A 133 12.32 9.10 -10.98
C TRP A 133 13.46 10.07 -11.33
N GLY A 134 14.60 9.52 -11.75
CA GLY A 134 15.74 10.32 -12.23
C GLY A 134 17.11 9.63 -12.35
N GLN A 135 17.25 8.37 -11.94
CA GLN A 135 18.54 7.65 -11.97
C GLN A 135 18.74 6.79 -13.23
N GLY A 136 17.78 6.77 -14.15
CA GLY A 136 17.84 5.91 -15.33
C GLY A 136 17.08 6.45 -16.52
N GLN A 137 17.49 7.60 -17.07
CA GLN A 137 17.51 7.91 -18.50
C GLN A 137 18.62 8.91 -18.83
#